data_AF-A0A0L8JBZ2-F1
#
_entry.id   AF-A0A0L8JBZ2-F1
#
_cell.length_a   1.000
_cell.length_b   1.000
_cell.length_c   1.000
_cell.angle_alpha   90.00
_cell.angle_beta   90.00
_cell.angle_gamma   90.00
#
_symmetry.space_group_name_H-M   'P 1'
#
loop_
_entity.id
_entity.type
_entity.pdbx_description
1 polymer ?
#
loop_
_entity_poly.entity_id
_entity_poly.type
_entity_poly.pdbx_seq_one_letter_code
_entity_poly.pdbx_strand_id
1 'polypeptide(L)'
;MRDFGETLTDHLGSTLPTWIDAVDANQLPGLTGFALHLLRDLDAVTAGLTLDWSSGSIEGAVNRIKKIKRQLYSRAGFELLRKMILLQ
;
A
#
# COMPACT_ATOMS: atom_id res chain seq x y z
N MET A 1 1.36 17.66 6.81
CA MET A 1 1.26 16.72 5.66
C MET A 1 2.62 16.12 5.29
N ARG A 2 3.73 16.87 5.40
CA ARG A 2 5.10 16.32 5.34
C ARG A 2 5.38 15.30 6.45
N ASP A 3 4.75 15.50 7.62
CA ASP A 3 4.91 14.68 8.82
C ASP A 3 4.51 13.20 8.64
N PHE A 4 3.55 12.92 7.74
CA PHE A 4 3.16 11.53 7.41
C PHE A 4 4.21 10.84 6.52
N GLY A 5 4.80 11.59 5.59
CA GLY A 5 5.88 11.07 4.76
C GLY A 5 7.14 10.77 5.58
N GLU A 6 7.44 11.60 6.57
CA GLU A 6 8.56 11.39 7.51
C GLU A 6 8.32 10.17 8.41
N THR A 7 7.12 10.00 8.97
CA THR A 7 6.77 8.80 9.77
C THR A 7 6.82 7.50 8.97
N LEU A 8 6.45 7.53 7.68
CA LEU A 8 6.61 6.40 6.77
C LEU A 8 8.07 6.13 6.39
N THR A 9 8.92 7.15 6.33
CA THR A 9 10.32 7.04 5.88
C THR A 9 11.25 6.61 7.01
N ASP A 10 10.98 7.09 8.22
CA ASP A 10 11.81 6.83 9.41
C ASP A 10 11.31 5.63 10.23
N HIS A 11 10.38 4.84 9.69
CA HIS A 11 9.90 3.59 10.32
C HIS A 11 9.34 3.80 11.74
N LEU A 12 8.79 4.99 12.01
CA LEU A 12 8.29 5.39 13.33
C LEU A 12 6.84 4.91 13.54
N GLY A 13 6.59 3.60 13.42
CA GLY A 13 5.25 3.03 13.59
C GLY A 13 4.57 3.39 14.92
N SER A 14 5.36 3.67 15.97
CA SER A 14 4.87 4.08 17.29
C SER A 14 4.25 5.49 17.34
N THR A 15 4.54 6.37 16.39
CA THR A 15 3.97 7.74 16.35
C THR A 15 2.73 7.84 15.48
N LEU A 16 2.37 6.77 14.78
CA LEU A 16 1.18 6.67 13.92
C LEU A 16 -0.13 6.96 14.67
N PRO A 17 -0.36 6.46 15.91
CA PRO A 17 -1.59 6.77 16.66
C PRO A 17 -1.73 8.27 16.97
N THR A 18 -0.64 8.91 17.40
CA THR A 18 -0.61 10.36 17.69
C THR A 18 -0.92 11.20 16.45
N TRP A 19 -0.46 10.76 15.28
CA TRP A 19 -0.78 11.42 14.01
C TRP A 19 -2.25 11.24 13.62
N ILE A 20 -2.81 10.04 13.82
CA ILE A 20 -4.24 9.75 13.57
C ILE A 20 -5.11 10.65 14.45
N ASP A 21 -4.80 10.77 15.74
CA ASP A 21 -5.52 11.65 16.68
C ASP A 21 -5.45 13.12 16.24
N ALA A 22 -4.30 13.58 15.75
CA ALA A 22 -4.14 14.94 15.23
C ALA A 22 -4.96 15.18 13.95
N VAL A 23 -5.08 14.18 13.06
CA VAL A 23 -5.89 14.28 11.83
C VAL A 23 -7.39 14.31 12.15
N ASP A 24 -7.82 13.51 13.13
CA ASP A 24 -9.22 13.48 13.58
C ASP A 24 -9.61 14.78 14.28
N ALA A 25 -8.77 15.26 15.21
CA ALA A 25 -9.01 16.51 15.94
C ALA A 25 -9.10 17.75 15.03
N ASN A 26 -8.33 17.77 13.93
CA ASN A 26 -8.35 18.87 12.96
C ASN A 26 -9.40 18.71 11.85
N GLN A 27 -10.19 17.63 11.86
CA GLN A 27 -11.26 17.31 10.89
C GLN A 27 -10.86 17.57 9.43
N LEU A 28 -9.63 17.17 9.07
CA LEU A 28 -9.09 17.44 7.74
C LEU A 28 -9.91 16.68 6.68
N PRO A 29 -10.71 17.37 5.84
CA PRO A 29 -11.61 16.71 4.91
C PRO A 29 -10.82 15.88 3.90
N GLY A 30 -11.15 14.60 3.77
CA GLY A 30 -10.45 13.64 2.90
C GLY A 30 -9.34 12.84 3.60
N LEU A 31 -8.86 13.26 4.77
CA LEU A 31 -7.85 12.53 5.55
C LEU A 31 -8.44 11.78 6.74
N THR A 32 -9.55 12.24 7.32
CA THR A 32 -10.22 11.55 8.43
C THR A 32 -10.58 10.10 8.07
N GLY A 33 -11.14 9.88 6.87
CA GLY A 33 -11.46 8.54 6.39
C GLY A 33 -10.20 7.67 6.25
N PHE A 34 -9.10 8.23 5.75
CA PHE A 34 -7.83 7.51 5.61
C PHE A 34 -7.21 7.14 6.96
N ALA A 35 -7.21 8.08 7.92
CA ALA A 35 -6.70 7.86 9.27
C ALA A 35 -7.49 6.79 10.03
N LEU A 36 -8.82 6.74 9.88
CA LEU A 36 -9.65 5.69 10.47
C LEU A 36 -9.35 4.30 9.89
N HIS A 37 -9.06 4.19 8.58
CA HIS A 37 -8.66 2.92 7.99
C HIS A 37 -7.29 2.47 8.47
N LEU A 38 -6.33 3.41 8.59
CA LEU A 38 -5.01 3.13 9.19
C LEU A 38 -5.13 2.63 10.64
N LEU A 39 -6.02 3.23 11.43
CA LEU A 39 -6.27 2.79 12.81
C LEU A 39 -6.81 1.35 12.85
N ARG A 40 -7.69 1.00 11.90
CA ARG A 40 -8.27 -0.34 11.83
C ARG A 40 -7.23 -1.43 11.49
N ASP A 41 -6.21 -1.06 10.72
CA ASP A 41 -5.13 -1.93 10.28
C ASP A 41 -3.81 -1.63 11.03
N LEU A 42 -3.88 -0.99 12.21
CA LEU A 42 -2.73 -0.43 12.93
C LEU A 42 -1.61 -1.45 13.18
N ASP A 43 -1.96 -2.67 13.59
CA ASP A 43 -0.97 -3.73 13.84
C ASP A 43 -0.21 -4.10 12.56
N ALA A 44 -0.93 -4.22 11.44
CA ALA A 44 -0.34 -4.56 10.15
C ALA A 44 0.53 -3.42 9.60
N VAL A 45 0.08 -2.16 9.76
CA VAL A 45 0.84 -0.98 9.35
C VAL A 45 2.09 -0.81 10.22
N THR A 46 1.96 -0.99 11.55
CA THR A 46 3.09 -0.92 12.48
C THR A 46 4.10 -2.02 12.18
N ALA A 47 3.67 -3.25 11.93
CA ALA A 47 4.54 -4.34 11.52
C ALA A 47 5.23 -4.05 10.18
N GLY A 48 4.50 -3.55 9.18
CA GLY A 48 5.06 -3.16 7.88
C GLY A 48 6.04 -1.98 7.96
N LEU A 49 5.91 -1.13 8.98
CA LEU A 49 6.83 -0.03 9.26
C LEU A 49 7.96 -0.41 10.21
N THR A 50 7.92 -1.55 10.90
CA THR A 50 8.95 -1.92 11.89
C THR A 50 9.82 -3.09 11.42
N LEU A 51 9.27 -3.96 10.58
CA LEU A 51 9.97 -5.14 10.07
C LEU A 51 10.69 -4.82 8.76
N ASP A 52 11.88 -5.39 8.57
CA ASP A 52 12.63 -5.29 7.31
C ASP A 52 11.97 -6.06 6.14
N TRP A 53 10.89 -6.81 6.43
CA TRP A 53 10.16 -7.60 5.45
C TRP A 53 9.12 -6.75 4.72
N SER A 54 9.31 -6.56 3.42
CA SER A 54 8.32 -5.88 2.56
C SER A 54 7.68 -6.83 1.57
N SER A 55 6.42 -6.56 1.21
CA SER A 55 5.72 -7.24 0.10
C SER A 55 6.15 -6.71 -1.28
N GLY A 56 7.14 -5.81 -1.34
CA GLY A 56 7.46 -5.04 -2.56
C GLY A 56 7.78 -5.90 -3.78
N SER A 57 8.53 -6.98 -3.62
CA SER A 57 8.83 -7.91 -4.74
C SER A 57 7.57 -8.63 -5.25
N ILE A 58 6.69 -9.04 -4.33
CA ILE A 58 5.43 -9.73 -4.66
C ILE A 58 4.47 -8.75 -5.34
N GLU A 59 4.34 -7.53 -4.81
CA GLU A 59 3.55 -6.47 -5.40
C GLU A 59 4.06 -6.08 -6.79
N GLY A 60 5.38 -6.02 -6.97
CA GLY A 60 6.02 -5.81 -8.27
C GLY A 60 5.64 -6.91 -9.28
N ALA A 61 5.70 -8.17 -8.87
CA ALA A 61 5.28 -9.30 -9.70
C ALA A 61 3.79 -9.22 -10.07
N VAL A 62 2.92 -8.91 -9.09
CA VAL A 62 1.49 -8.70 -9.33
C VAL A 62 1.24 -7.53 -10.28
N ASN A 63 1.96 -6.41 -10.13
CA ASN A 63 1.84 -5.26 -11.02
C ASN A 63 2.30 -5.58 -12.44
N ARG A 64 3.39 -6.35 -12.61
CA ARG A 64 3.81 -6.85 -13.94
C ARG A 64 2.70 -7.67 -14.58
N ILE A 65 2.10 -8.61 -13.84
CA ILE A 65 1.00 -9.45 -14.35
C ILE A 65 -0.21 -8.59 -14.73
N LYS A 66 -0.61 -7.64 -13.87
CA LYS A 66 -1.70 -6.68 -14.15
C LYS A 66 -1.41 -5.85 -15.39
N LYS A 67 -0.17 -5.40 -15.58
CA LYS A 67 0.27 -4.64 -16.77
C LYS A 67 0.09 -5.48 -18.04
N ILE A 68 0.59 -6.72 -18.05
CA ILE A 68 0.43 -7.63 -19.19
C ILE A 68 -1.06 -7.87 -19.48
N LYS A 69 -1.86 -8.14 -18.46
CA LYS A 69 -3.32 -8.32 -18.62
C LYS A 69 -4.00 -7.07 -19.20
N ARG A 70 -3.60 -5.87 -18.77
CA ARG A 70 -4.11 -4.59 -19.32
C ARG A 70 -3.68 -4.35 -20.76
N GLN A 71 -2.47 -4.73 -21.17
CA GLN A 71 -2.04 -4.70 -22.58
C GLN A 71 -2.93 -5.58 -23.45
N LEU A 72 -3.49 -6.66 -22.88
CA LEU A 72 -4.44 -7.56 -23.54
C LEU A 72 -5.91 -7.11 -23.34
N TYR A 73 -6.13 -5.81 -23.12
CA TYR A 73 -7.44 -5.20 -22.86
C TYR A 73 -8.22 -5.86 -21.70
N SER A 74 -7.50 -6.46 -20.76
CA SER A 74 -8.04 -7.24 -19.64
C SER A 74 -8.90 -8.45 -20.01
N ARG A 75 -8.92 -8.83 -21.30
CA ARG A 75 -9.73 -9.93 -21.84
C ARG A 75 -8.97 -11.27 -21.92
N ALA A 76 -7.68 -11.26 -21.58
CA ALA A 76 -6.89 -12.49 -21.56
C ALA A 76 -7.35 -13.44 -20.45
N GLY A 77 -7.71 -14.66 -20.85
CA GLY A 77 -7.83 -15.81 -19.96
C GLY A 77 -6.47 -16.33 -19.49
N PHE A 78 -6.48 -17.32 -18.60
CA PHE A 78 -5.27 -17.83 -17.94
C PHE A 78 -4.19 -18.31 -18.93
N GLU A 79 -4.55 -19.11 -19.92
CA GLU A 79 -3.61 -19.67 -20.89
C GLU A 79 -2.86 -18.59 -21.70
N LEU A 80 -3.58 -17.58 -22.18
CA LEU A 80 -2.98 -16.47 -22.92
C LEU A 80 -2.08 -15.62 -22.02
N LEU A 81 -2.54 -15.35 -20.79
CA LEU A 81 -1.77 -14.58 -19.83
C LEU A 81 -0.48 -15.31 -19.43
N ARG A 82 -0.54 -16.63 -19.21
CA ARG A 82 0.62 -17.48 -18.93
C ARG A 82 1.63 -17.45 -20.06
N LYS A 83 1.19 -17.62 -21.31
CA LYS A 83 2.09 -17.53 -22.49
C LYS A 83 2.79 -16.18 -22.55
N MET A 84 2.06 -15.09 -22.37
CA MET A 84 2.62 -13.73 -22.40
C MET A 84 3.60 -13.45 -21.25
N ILE A 85 3.36 -14.01 -20.06
CA ILE A 85 4.28 -13.89 -18.91
C ILE A 85 5.61 -14.61 -19.18
N LEU A 86 5.57 -15.78 -19.82
CA LEU A 86 6.74 -16.62 -20.11
C LEU A 86 7.56 -16.12 -21.32
N LEU A 87 6.94 -15.34 -22.21
CA LEU A 87 7.60 -14.77 -23.39
C LEU A 87 8.35 -13.46 -23.11
N GLN A 88 8.11 -12.84 -21.95
CA GLN A 88 8.69 -11.55 -21.55
C GLN A 88 9.86 -11.71 -20.59
#